data_AF-A0A5E4D6U4-F1
#
_entry.id   AF-A0A5E4D6U4-F1
#
_cell.length_a   1.000
_cell.length_b   1.000
_cell.length_c   1.000
_cell.angle_alpha   90.00
_cell.angle_beta   90.00
_cell.angle_gamma   90.00
#
_symmetry.space_group_name_H-M   'P 1'
#
loop_
_entity.id
_entity.type
_entity.pdbx_description
1 polymer ?
#
loop_
_entity_poly.entity_id
_entity_poly.type
_entity_poly.pdbx_seq_one_letter_code
_entity_poly.pdbx_strand_id
1 'polypeptide(L)'
;SRSSNAKLPSVTTVGSVPQDPVSNMSITERLEHALEKAAPLLREIFVDFAPFLSRTLLGSHGQELLIEGTSLVCMKSSSSVVELVMLLCSQEWQNSIQKNAGLAFIELVNEGR
;
A
#
# COMPACT_ATOMS: atom_id res chain seq x y z
N SER A 1 42.15 5.47 -56.62
CA SER A 1 42.15 6.60 -55.68
C SER A 1 40.83 6.67 -54.92
N ARG A 2 40.92 6.92 -53.60
CA ARG A 2 39.85 7.23 -52.62
C ARG A 2 38.98 6.07 -52.12
N SER A 3 39.41 5.49 -50.99
CA SER A 3 38.53 4.83 -50.02
C SER A 3 38.21 5.86 -48.92
N SER A 4 36.94 6.15 -48.71
CA SER A 4 36.44 7.20 -47.81
C SER A 4 36.40 6.68 -46.37
N ASN A 5 37.36 7.05 -45.54
CA ASN A 5 37.36 6.69 -44.12
C ASN A 5 36.48 7.70 -43.35
N ALA A 6 35.22 7.35 -43.08
CA ALA A 6 34.32 8.18 -42.28
C ALA A 6 34.62 7.99 -40.79
N LYS A 7 35.32 8.95 -40.18
CA LYS A 7 35.63 8.97 -38.75
C LYS A 7 34.44 9.60 -38.00
N LEU A 8 33.66 8.77 -37.31
CA LEU A 8 32.59 9.22 -36.42
C LEU A 8 33.19 9.84 -35.14
N PRO A 9 32.61 10.93 -34.59
CA PRO A 9 33.09 11.56 -33.37
C PRO A 9 32.81 10.69 -32.13
N SER A 10 33.76 10.68 -31.20
CA SER A 10 33.69 9.95 -29.93
C SER A 10 32.55 10.47 -29.06
N VAL A 11 31.70 9.57 -28.58
CA VAL A 11 30.60 9.89 -27.67
C VAL A 11 31.16 10.39 -26.35
N THR A 12 30.85 11.64 -26.00
CA THR A 12 31.13 12.22 -24.68
C THR A 12 30.35 11.42 -23.62
N THR A 13 31.07 10.80 -22.69
CA THR A 13 30.50 10.15 -21.52
C THR A 13 29.87 11.22 -20.63
N VAL A 14 28.56 11.34 -20.68
CA VAL A 14 27.80 12.23 -19.79
C VAL A 14 27.93 11.66 -18.38
N GLY A 15 28.50 12.45 -17.46
CA GLY A 15 28.68 12.07 -16.06
C GLY A 15 27.34 11.63 -15.46
N SER A 16 27.38 10.49 -14.75
CA SER A 16 26.23 9.93 -14.06
C SER A 16 25.67 10.96 -13.07
N VAL A 17 24.44 11.39 -13.32
CA VAL A 17 23.61 12.16 -12.39
C VAL A 17 23.59 11.39 -11.05
N PRO A 18 23.72 12.06 -9.89
CA PRO A 18 23.53 11.40 -8.60
C PRO A 18 22.12 10.82 -8.58
N GLN A 19 22.02 9.49 -8.66
CA GLN A 19 20.73 8.82 -8.51
C GLN A 19 20.31 8.99 -7.06
N ASP A 20 19.13 9.55 -6.84
CA ASP A 20 18.52 9.58 -5.51
C ASP A 20 18.57 8.17 -4.92
N PRO A 21 19.05 7.97 -3.68
CA PRO A 21 19.19 6.65 -3.10
C PRO A 21 17.85 5.88 -3.02
N VAL A 22 16.73 6.60 -3.07
CA VAL A 22 15.36 6.06 -3.12
C VAL A 22 15.00 5.53 -4.52
N SER A 23 15.63 6.01 -5.59
CA SER A 23 15.31 5.58 -6.97
C SER A 23 15.71 4.15 -7.26
N ASN A 24 16.67 3.59 -6.50
CA ASN A 24 17.20 2.24 -6.68
C ASN A 24 16.52 1.16 -5.82
N MET A 25 15.59 1.54 -4.95
CA MET A 25 14.84 0.59 -4.14
C MET A 25 13.83 -0.18 -5.01
N SER A 26 13.70 -1.48 -4.72
CA SER A 26 12.60 -2.31 -5.19
C SER A 26 11.24 -1.78 -4.70
N ILE A 27 10.16 -2.16 -5.36
CA ILE A 27 8.80 -1.77 -4.94
C ILE A 27 8.50 -2.20 -3.50
N THR A 28 8.94 -3.40 -3.10
CA THR A 28 8.75 -3.91 -1.74
C THR A 28 9.48 -3.04 -0.72
N GLU A 29 10.74 -2.70 -0.95
CA GLU A 29 11.51 -1.81 -0.06
C GLU A 29 10.89 -0.42 0.03
N ARG A 30 10.38 0.11 -1.09
CA ARG A 30 9.66 1.40 -1.10
C ARG A 30 8.39 1.35 -0.27
N LEU A 31 7.62 0.27 -0.36
CA LEU A 31 6.41 0.08 0.45
C LEU A 31 6.75 -0.08 1.93
N GLU A 32 7.77 -0.88 2.26
CA GLU A 32 8.25 -1.08 3.64
C GLU A 32 8.70 0.24 4.25
N HIS A 33 9.52 1.01 3.52
CA HIS A 33 9.98 2.32 3.98
C HIS A 33 8.83 3.31 4.14
N ALA A 34 7.88 3.35 3.19
CA ALA A 34 6.75 4.28 3.26
C ALA A 34 5.76 3.97 4.38
N LEU A 35 5.58 2.69 4.72
CA LEU A 35 4.57 2.23 5.67
C LEU A 35 5.13 1.78 7.02
N GLU A 36 6.45 1.85 7.23
CA GLU A 36 7.15 1.36 8.43
C GLU A 36 6.43 1.71 9.74
N LYS A 37 5.97 2.96 9.87
CA LYS A 37 5.30 3.45 11.08
C LYS A 37 3.80 3.18 11.09
N ALA A 38 3.15 3.21 9.93
CA ALA A 38 1.70 3.07 9.82
C ALA A 38 1.26 1.60 9.87
N ALA A 39 2.05 0.68 9.32
CA ALA A 39 1.68 -0.72 9.22
C ALA A 39 1.49 -1.41 10.59
N PRO A 40 2.36 -1.22 11.60
CA PRO A 40 2.11 -1.78 12.93
C PRO A 40 0.80 -1.25 13.55
N LEU A 41 0.58 0.06 13.48
CA LEU A 41 -0.63 0.69 14.02
C LEU A 41 -1.90 0.21 13.29
N LEU A 42 -1.87 0.09 11.96
CA LEU A 42 -2.99 -0.44 11.17
C LEU A 42 -3.31 -1.88 11.55
N ARG A 43 -2.28 -2.69 11.85
CA ARG A 43 -2.47 -4.06 12.33
C ARG A 43 -3.11 -4.09 13.71
N GLU A 44 -2.66 -3.24 14.63
CA GLU A 44 -3.29 -3.09 15.95
C GLU A 44 -4.76 -2.69 15.83
N ILE A 45 -5.06 -1.68 15.01
CA ILE A 45 -6.46 -1.24 14.76
C ILE A 45 -7.31 -2.40 14.22
N PHE A 46 -6.84 -3.15 13.21
CA PHE A 46 -7.63 -4.26 12.67
C PHE A 46 -7.81 -5.40 13.67
N VAL A 47 -6.85 -5.65 14.56
CA VAL A 47 -6.97 -6.66 15.61
C VAL A 47 -7.93 -6.21 16.71
N ASP A 48 -7.74 -5.00 17.25
CA ASP A 48 -8.49 -4.50 18.39
C ASP A 48 -9.96 -4.23 18.03
N PHE A 49 -10.19 -3.72 16.82
CA PHE A 49 -11.53 -3.41 16.33
C PHE A 49 -12.11 -4.48 15.41
N ALA A 50 -11.49 -5.67 15.33
CA ALA A 50 -11.97 -6.78 14.50
C ALA A 50 -13.48 -7.04 14.63
N PRO A 51 -14.07 -7.12 15.85
CA PRO A 51 -15.50 -7.39 15.99
C PRO A 51 -16.37 -6.29 15.36
N PHE A 52 -15.96 -5.03 15.44
CA PHE A 52 -16.70 -3.92 14.84
C PHE A 52 -16.51 -3.90 13.32
N LEU A 53 -15.25 -3.96 12.87
CA LEU A 53 -14.89 -3.85 11.47
C LEU A 53 -15.46 -5.01 10.63
N SER A 54 -15.56 -6.23 11.16
CA SER A 54 -16.16 -7.36 10.43
C SER A 54 -17.64 -7.16 10.11
N ARG A 55 -18.38 -6.40 10.93
CA ARG A 55 -19.79 -6.05 10.70
C ARG A 55 -19.99 -4.81 9.84
N THR A 56 -19.04 -3.88 9.90
CA THR A 56 -19.12 -2.59 9.18
C THR A 56 -18.55 -2.69 7.77
N LEU A 57 -17.39 -3.35 7.62
CA LEU A 57 -16.67 -3.48 6.36
C LEU A 57 -17.06 -4.78 5.64
N LEU A 58 -18.27 -4.78 5.09
CA LEU A 58 -18.80 -5.92 4.33
C LEU A 58 -18.48 -5.78 2.84
N GLY A 59 -18.33 -6.94 2.19
CA GLY A 59 -18.20 -7.02 0.75
C GLY A 59 -19.51 -6.73 0.02
N SER A 60 -19.46 -6.72 -1.30
CA SER A 60 -20.58 -6.34 -2.17
C SER A 60 -21.81 -7.23 -2.00
N HIS A 61 -21.65 -8.44 -1.46
CA HIS A 61 -22.73 -9.39 -1.20
C HIS A 61 -23.03 -9.55 0.30
N GLY A 62 -22.50 -8.67 1.16
CA GLY A 62 -22.71 -8.72 2.61
C GLY A 62 -21.82 -9.74 3.34
N GLN A 63 -20.83 -10.32 2.67
CA GLN A 63 -19.86 -11.21 3.31
C GLN A 63 -18.83 -10.41 4.12
N GLU A 64 -18.35 -10.98 5.22
CA GLU A 64 -17.29 -10.38 6.02
C GLU A 64 -15.97 -10.34 5.23
N LEU A 65 -15.32 -9.18 5.20
CA LEU A 65 -13.99 -9.04 4.59
C LEU A 65 -12.86 -9.38 5.56
N LEU A 66 -13.12 -9.20 6.86
CA LEU A 66 -12.25 -9.63 7.96
C LEU A 66 -12.75 -10.96 8.50
N ILE A 67 -12.50 -12.05 7.76
CA ILE A 67 -12.85 -13.40 8.22
C ILE A 67 -11.96 -13.77 9.41
N GLU A 68 -12.59 -14.04 10.55
CA GLU A 68 -11.95 -14.56 11.75
C GLU A 68 -11.23 -15.88 11.41
N GLY A 69 -9.89 -15.89 11.53
CA GLY A 69 -9.07 -17.08 11.28
C GLY A 69 -8.13 -17.01 10.05
N THR A 70 -8.43 -16.20 9.03
CA THR A 70 -7.59 -16.11 7.81
C THR A 70 -6.91 -14.75 7.70
N SER A 71 -7.71 -13.68 7.63
CA SER A 71 -7.17 -12.32 7.47
C SER A 71 -6.49 -11.86 8.77
N LEU A 72 -7.15 -12.03 9.92
CA LEU A 72 -6.62 -11.61 11.23
C LEU A 72 -5.41 -12.43 11.71
N VAL A 73 -5.32 -13.72 11.37
CA VAL A 73 -4.17 -14.56 11.73
C VAL A 73 -2.94 -14.18 10.91
N CYS A 74 -3.11 -13.98 9.60
CA CYS A 74 -2.08 -13.47 8.71
C CYS A 74 -1.59 -12.08 9.15
N MET A 75 -2.52 -11.23 9.60
CA MET A 75 -2.20 -9.91 10.11
C MET A 75 -1.38 -9.88 11.39
N LYS A 76 -1.55 -10.87 12.28
CA LYS A 76 -0.81 -11.00 13.54
C LYS A 76 0.59 -11.59 13.35
N SER A 77 0.80 -12.46 12.37
CA SER A 77 2.06 -13.19 12.18
C SER A 77 2.96 -12.64 11.08
N SER A 78 2.39 -11.93 10.10
CA SER A 78 3.15 -11.41 8.97
C SER A 78 3.79 -10.06 9.28
N SER A 79 5.12 -9.98 9.14
CA SER A 79 5.87 -8.72 9.21
C SER A 79 5.81 -7.91 7.92
N SER A 80 5.46 -8.54 6.78
CA SER A 80 5.53 -7.88 5.48
C SER A 80 4.35 -6.94 5.26
N VAL A 81 4.64 -5.69 4.92
CA VAL A 81 3.61 -4.69 4.56
C VAL A 81 2.91 -5.02 3.23
N VAL A 82 3.48 -5.90 2.40
CA VAL A 82 2.93 -6.25 1.08
C VAL A 82 1.53 -6.85 1.20
N GLU A 83 1.32 -7.76 2.15
CA GLU A 83 0.02 -8.37 2.36
C GLU A 83 -1.01 -7.37 2.87
N LEU A 84 -0.60 -6.43 3.72
CA LEU A 84 -1.44 -5.34 4.20
C LEU A 84 -1.86 -4.43 3.04
N VAL A 85 -0.91 -4.08 2.16
CA VAL A 85 -1.18 -3.29 0.95
C VAL A 85 -2.12 -4.03 0.02
N MET A 86 -1.88 -5.32 -0.24
CA MET A 86 -2.76 -6.15 -1.06
C MET A 86 -4.18 -6.22 -0.51
N LEU A 87 -4.34 -6.39 0.81
CA LEU A 87 -5.64 -6.41 1.48
C LEU A 87 -6.38 -5.09 1.26
N LEU A 88 -5.76 -3.97 1.64
CA LEU A 88 -6.35 -2.63 1.55
C LEU A 88 -6.64 -2.21 0.11
N CYS A 89 -5.83 -2.68 -0.84
CA CYS A 89 -6.01 -2.40 -2.26
C CYS A 89 -6.91 -3.38 -2.99
N SER A 90 -7.40 -4.43 -2.33
CA SER A 90 -8.36 -5.33 -2.95
C SER A 90 -9.68 -4.60 -3.23
N GLN A 91 -10.33 -4.95 -4.34
CA GLN A 91 -11.52 -4.25 -4.83
C GLN A 91 -12.62 -4.17 -3.76
N GLU A 92 -12.89 -5.29 -3.08
CA GLU A 92 -13.96 -5.37 -2.08
C GLU A 92 -13.64 -4.49 -0.86
N TRP A 93 -12.38 -4.46 -0.41
CA TRP A 93 -11.95 -3.60 0.69
C TRP A 93 -12.07 -2.12 0.35
N GLN A 94 -11.57 -1.70 -0.82
CA GLN A 94 -11.70 -0.30 -1.24
C GLN A 94 -13.16 0.11 -1.36
N ASN A 95 -14.00 -0.72 -1.97
CA ASN A 95 -15.44 -0.46 -2.09
C ASN A 95 -16.10 -0.30 -0.71
N SER A 96 -15.76 -1.17 0.24
CA SER A 96 -16.37 -1.15 1.57
C SER A 96 -15.92 0.05 2.41
N ILE A 97 -14.61 0.36 2.41
CA ILE A 97 -14.07 1.54 3.09
C ILE A 97 -14.69 2.81 2.51
N GLN A 98 -14.72 2.94 1.18
CA GLN A 98 -15.28 4.13 0.53
C GLN A 98 -16.76 4.34 0.86
N LYS A 99 -17.56 3.27 0.97
CA LYS A 99 -18.98 3.35 1.37
C LYS A 99 -19.16 3.82 2.82
N ASN A 100 -18.29 3.39 3.73
CA ASN A 100 -18.47 3.61 5.17
C ASN A 100 -17.73 4.85 5.71
N ALA A 101 -16.58 5.21 5.15
CA ALA A 101 -15.70 6.25 5.70
C ALA A 101 -16.36 7.64 5.76
N GLY A 102 -17.15 7.99 4.73
CA GLY A 102 -17.85 9.28 4.69
C GLY A 102 -18.88 9.43 5.81
N LEU A 103 -19.68 8.38 6.06
CA LEU A 103 -20.68 8.38 7.13
C LEU A 103 -20.01 8.44 8.51
N ALA A 104 -19.01 7.58 8.74
CA ALA A 104 -18.27 7.56 10.01
C ALA A 104 -17.59 8.91 10.31
N PHE A 105 -17.06 9.58 9.28
CA PHE A 105 -16.46 10.91 9.43
C PHE A 105 -17.50 11.97 9.83
N ILE A 106 -18.70 11.92 9.24
CA ILE A 106 -19.80 12.84 9.58
C ILE A 106 -20.24 12.63 11.04
N GLU A 107 -20.42 11.37 11.46
CA GLU A 107 -20.78 11.02 12.84
C GLU A 107 -19.76 11.55 13.84
N LEU A 108 -18.47 11.30 13.58
CA LEU A 108 -17.36 11.79 14.42
C LEU A 108 -17.38 13.32 14.59
N VAL A 109 -17.58 14.06 13.48
CA VAL A 109 -17.64 15.53 13.53
C VAL A 109 -18.84 16.01 14.33
N ASN A 110 -19.98 15.32 14.22
CA ASN A 110 -21.20 15.68 14.93
C ASN A 110 -21.12 15.38 16.43
N GLU A 111 -20.43 14.30 16.83
CA GLU A 111 -20.19 13.99 18.24
C GLU A 111 -19.33 15.06 18.96
N GLY A 112 -18.48 15.77 18.21
CA GLY A 112 -17.60 16.81 18.74
C GLY A 112 -18.19 18.23 18.80
N ARG A 113 -19.44 18.46 18.39
CA ARG A 113 -20.12 19.77 18.40
C ARG A 113 -20.98 19.98 19.62
#